data_AF-A0A933CSK7-F1
#
_entry.id   AF-A0A933CSK7-F1
#
_cell.length_a   1.000
_cell.length_b   1.000
_cell.length_c   1.000
_cell.angle_alpha   90.00
_cell.angle_beta   90.00
_cell.angle_gamma   90.00
#
_symmetry.space_group_name_H-M   'P 1'
#
loop_
_entity.id
_entity.type
_entity.pdbx_description
1 polymer ?
#
loop_
_entity_poly.entity_id
_entity_poly.type
_entity_poly.pdbx_seq_one_letter_code
_entity_poly.pdbx_strand_id
1 'polypeptide(L)' 'MPALTNWVDREVVTDNGLITSRKPADIPAFSRKILEEFAEGQHRKQKTAATGT' A
#
# COMPACT_ATOMS: atom_id res chain seq x y z
N MET A 1 -8.78 2.73 23.95
CA MET A 1 -7.61 3.09 23.11
C MET A 1 -7.90 2.61 21.70
N PRO A 2 -7.99 3.48 20.68
CA PRO A 2 -8.21 3.01 19.31
C PRO A 2 -6.97 2.24 18.84
N ALA A 3 -7.17 1.09 18.20
CA ALA A 3 -6.08 0.27 17.71
C ALA A 3 -5.34 1.00 16.57
N LEU A 4 -4.01 1.09 16.67
CA LEU A 4 -3.13 1.76 15.71
C LEU A 4 -3.00 0.99 14.38
N THR A 5 -3.56 -0.22 14.28
CA THR A 5 -3.46 -1.08 13.09
C THR A 5 -4.65 -2.04 13.00
N ASN A 6 -5.22 -2.17 11.81
CA ASN A 6 -6.28 -3.13 11.51
C ASN A 6 -5.68 -4.33 10.75
N TRP A 7 -5.37 -5.40 11.48
CA TRP A 7 -4.83 -6.62 10.87
C TRP A 7 -5.88 -7.26 9.96
N VAL A 8 -5.48 -7.54 8.73
CA VAL A 8 -6.32 -8.19 7.73
C VAL A 8 -5.59 -9.37 7.13
N ASP A 9 -6.27 -10.52 7.05
CA ASP A 9 -5.72 -11.73 6.47
C ASP A 9 -5.86 -11.72 4.94
N ARG A 10 -4.95 -11.02 4.25
CA ARG A 10 -4.86 -10.95 2.79
C ARG A 10 -3.44 -11.17 2.28
N GLU A 11 -3.31 -11.76 1.11
CA GLU A 11 -2.01 -12.07 0.48
C GLU A 11 -1.14 -10.82 0.27
N VAL A 12 -1.75 -9.75 -0.23
CA VAL A 12 -1.12 -8.44 -0.40
C VAL A 12 -2.11 -7.34 0.03
N VAL A 13 -1.61 -6.35 0.76
CA VAL A 13 -2.36 -5.15 1.14
C VAL A 13 -1.56 -3.93 0.68
N THR A 14 -2.23 -3.01 -0.01
CA THR A 14 -1.66 -1.71 -0.41
C THR A 14 -2.39 -0.60 0.33
N ASP A 15 -1.64 0.27 1.00
CA ASP A 15 -2.17 1.47 1.65
C ASP A 15 -1.24 2.66 1.42
N ASN A 16 -1.71 3.70 0.73
CA ASN A 16 -0.96 4.92 0.43
C ASN A 16 0.48 4.67 -0.10
N GLY A 17 0.65 3.67 -0.97
CA GLY A 17 1.95 3.29 -1.52
C GLY A 17 2.78 2.34 -0.63
N LEU A 18 2.33 2.04 0.58
CA LEU A 18 2.89 0.96 1.40
C LEU A 18 2.27 -0.37 0.98
N ILE A 19 3.12 -1.28 0.50
CA ILE A 19 2.71 -2.63 0.10
C ILE A 19 3.22 -3.61 1.17
N THR A 20 2.33 -4.44 1.70
CA THR A 20 2.65 -5.44 2.74
C THR A 20 2.10 -6.80 2.36
N SER A 21 2.71 -7.86 2.91
CA SER A 21 2.34 -9.25 2.67
C SER A 21 2.57 -10.09 3.92
N ARG A 22 1.91 -11.26 4.04
CA ARG A 22 1.88 -12.06 5.27
C ARG A 22 3.02 -13.06 5.40
N LYS A 23 3.46 -13.64 4.27
CA LYS A 23 4.38 -14.79 4.25
C LYS A 23 5.12 -14.91 2.92
N PRO A 24 6.26 -15.64 2.86
CA PRO A 24 7.06 -15.79 1.63
C PRO A 24 6.31 -16.39 0.43
N ALA A 25 5.28 -17.21 0.67
CA ALA A 25 4.47 -17.78 -0.41
C ALA A 25 3.73 -16.70 -1.23
N ASP A 26 3.52 -15.52 -0.66
CA ASP A 26 2.78 -14.41 -1.27
C ASP A 26 3.72 -13.48 -2.09
N ILE A 27 5.03 -13.76 -2.15
CA ILE A 27 6.04 -12.98 -2.90
C ILE A 27 5.64 -12.78 -4.38
N PRO A 28 5.13 -13.76 -5.13
CA PRO A 28 4.72 -13.54 -6.52
C PRO A 28 3.63 -12.48 -6.66
N ALA A 29 2.68 -12.42 -5.73
CA ALA A 29 1.63 -11.41 -5.70
C ALA A 29 2.21 -10.04 -5.27
N PHE A 30 3.09 -10.03 -4.27
CA PHE A 30 3.76 -8.83 -3.77
C PHE A 30 4.61 -8.16 -4.85
N SER A 31 5.46 -8.91 -5.55
CA SER A 31 6.32 -8.39 -6.61
C SER A 31 5.52 -7.84 -7.80
N ARG A 32 4.40 -8.47 -8.15
CA ARG A 32 3.47 -7.94 -9.17
C ARG A 32 2.89 -6.59 -8.74
N LYS A 33 2.44 -6.49 -7.48
CA LYS A 33 1.83 -5.27 -6.97
C LYS A 33 2.84 -4.12 -6.84
N ILE A 34 4.08 -4.42 -6.45
CA ILE A 34 5.19 -3.46 -6.52
C ILE A 34 5.33 -2.90 -7.93
N LEU A 35 5.46 -3.79 -8.93
CA LEU A 35 5.68 -3.35 -10.31
C LEU A 35 4.50 -2.53 -10.84
N GLU A 36 3.27 -2.90 -10.49
CA GLU A 36 2.05 -2.16 -10.81
C GLU A 36 2.07 -0.74 -10.21
N GLU A 37 2.33 -0.59 -8.92
CA GLU A 37 2.37 0.73 -8.26
C GLU A 37 3.51 1.61 -8.78
N PHE A 38 4.68 1.03 -9.11
CA PHE A 38 5.77 1.75 -9.75
C PHE A 38 5.44 2.16 -11.20
N ALA A 39 4.76 1.31 -11.96
CA ALA A 39 4.34 1.61 -13.34
C ALA A 39 3.18 2.61 -13.39
N GLU A 40 2.26 2.56 -12.43
CA GLU A 40 1.22 3.57 -12.20
C GLU A 40 1.80 4.89 -11.67
N GLY A 41 3.05 4.86 -11.21
CA GLY A 41 3.80 5.85 -10.41
C GLY A 41 3.96 7.27 -10.96
N GLN A 42 3.04 7.76 -11.79
CA GLN A 42 2.93 9.16 -12.22
C GLN A 42 1.50 9.70 -12.27
N HIS A 43 0.44 8.90 -12.06
CA HIS A 43 -0.92 9.43 -12.12
C HIS A 43 -1.75 9.05 -10.90
N ARG A 44 -2.11 10.11 -10.15
CA ARG A 44 -3.30 10.22 -9.28
C ARG A 44 -3.11 9.72 -7.84
N LYS A 45 -2.44 10.52 -7.01
CA LYS A 45 -2.86 10.97 -5.65
C LYS A 45 -1.67 11.39 -4.76
N GLN A 46 -0.96 12.45 -5.13
CA GLN A 46 -0.61 13.44 -4.10
C GLN A 46 -1.80 14.39 -4.01
N LYS A 47 -2.85 13.99 -3.28
CA LYS A 47 -3.84 14.97 -2.82
C LYS A 47 -3.20 15.71 -1.66
N THR A 48 -2.89 16.97 -1.92
CA THR A 48 -2.60 18.06 -1.00
C THR A 48 -3.15 17.82 0.40
N ALA A 49 -2.28 17.61 1.38
CA ALA A 49 -2.62 17.78 2.78
C ALA A 49 -2.14 19.18 3.22
N ALA A 50 -3.13 20.08 3.29
CA ALA A 50 -3.18 21.32 4.06
C ALA A 50 -2.19 22.46 3.74
N THR A 51 -2.68 23.39 2.93
CA THR A 51 -2.63 24.82 3.25
C THR A 51 -3.22 25.04 4.64
N GLY A 52 -2.43 25.63 5.55
CA GLY A 52 -2.88 26.19 6.81
C GLY A 52 -1.97 27.37 7.14
N THR A 53 -2.57 28.55 7.12
CA THR A 53 -2.03 29.88 7.44
C THR A 53 -1.32 29.95 8.78
#